data_AF-A0A258F5Y7-F1
#
_entry.id   AF-A0A258F5Y7-F1
#
_cell.length_a   1.000
_cell.length_b   1.000
_cell.length_c   1.000
_cell.angle_alpha   90.00
_cell.angle_beta   90.00
_cell.angle_gamma   90.00
#
_symmetry.space_group_name_H-M   'P 1'
#
loop_
_entity.id
_entity.type
_entity.pdbx_description
1 polymer ?
#
loop_
_entity_poly.entity_id
_entity_poly.type
_entity_poly.pdbx_seq_one_letter_code
_entity_poly.pdbx_strand_id
1 'polypeptide(L)'
;MQQGTDKLRAIDAAGADIKTTDRGLIWNTDLMETLEYDNLIAQAVVTIESGLNRTESRGAHAREDYPDRDDANWMKHTLAWKRPGEQVQIDYRPVHNYTMSDDIAYIEPKARVY
;
A
#
# COMPACT_ATOMS: atom_id res chain seq x y z
N MET A 1 8.73 -4.38 -10.33
CA MET A 1 7.80 -4.50 -9.17
C MET A 1 7.37 -5.95 -8.92
N GLN A 2 6.92 -6.71 -9.92
CA GLN A 2 6.43 -8.10 -9.75
C GLN A 2 7.31 -9.00 -8.88
N GLN A 3 8.61 -9.08 -9.20
CA GLN A 3 9.56 -9.90 -8.42
C GLN A 3 9.61 -9.51 -6.93
N GLY A 4 9.49 -8.20 -6.62
CA GLY A 4 9.46 -7.72 -5.24
C GLY A 4 8.17 -8.13 -4.53
N THR A 5 7.04 -8.06 -5.24
CA THR A 5 5.74 -8.54 -4.73
C THR A 5 5.79 -10.03 -4.41
N ASP A 6 6.33 -10.85 -5.32
CA ASP A 6 6.42 -12.30 -5.12
C ASP A 6 7.28 -12.65 -3.90
N LYS A 7 8.41 -11.93 -3.71
CA LYS A 7 9.27 -12.09 -2.54
C LYS A 7 8.56 -11.70 -1.23
N LEU A 8 7.84 -10.58 -1.21
CA LEU A 8 7.13 -10.13 -0.02
C LEU A 8 5.97 -11.07 0.34
N ARG A 9 5.26 -11.62 -0.64
CA ARG A 9 4.24 -12.67 -0.42
C ARG A 9 4.84 -13.92 0.21
N ALA A 10 6.02 -14.34 -0.25
CA ALA A 10 6.71 -15.49 0.33
C ALA A 10 7.16 -15.22 1.78
N ILE A 11 7.62 -14.01 2.09
CA ILE A 11 8.00 -13.61 3.46
C ILE A 11 6.78 -13.58 4.38
N ASP A 12 5.66 -12.97 3.95
CA ASP A 12 4.39 -12.96 4.70
C ASP A 12 3.90 -14.38 5.00
N ALA A 13 3.94 -15.27 4.01
CA ALA A 13 3.56 -16.68 4.19
C ALA A 13 4.49 -17.42 5.18
N ALA A 14 5.78 -17.10 5.20
CA ALA A 14 6.75 -17.69 6.11
C ALA A 14 6.57 -17.23 7.56
N GLY A 15 5.83 -16.14 7.80
CA GLY A 15 5.54 -15.62 9.15
C GLY A 15 4.91 -16.65 10.10
N ALA A 16 4.21 -17.66 9.54
CA ALA A 16 3.60 -18.74 10.32
C ALA A 16 4.61 -19.65 11.06
N ASP A 17 5.90 -19.66 10.68
CA ASP A 17 6.96 -20.46 11.33
C ASP A 17 7.88 -19.61 12.23
N ILE A 18 7.53 -18.33 12.50
CA ILE A 18 8.32 -17.48 13.40
C ILE A 18 8.29 -18.04 14.83
N LYS A 19 9.44 -18.01 15.49
CA LYS A 19 9.63 -18.47 16.88
C LYS A 19 10.44 -17.45 17.64
N THR A 20 9.94 -17.08 18.81
CA THR A 20 10.70 -16.32 19.81
C THR A 20 11.51 -17.28 20.68
N THR A 21 12.64 -16.80 21.18
CA THR A 21 13.57 -17.54 22.05
C THR A 21 13.51 -17.06 23.50
N ASP A 22 13.37 -15.75 23.74
CA ASP A 22 13.19 -15.20 25.09
C ASP A 22 11.81 -15.58 25.65
N ARG A 23 11.80 -16.09 26.88
CA ARG A 23 10.61 -16.54 27.62
C ARG A 23 10.22 -15.60 28.77
N GLY A 24 11.01 -14.56 29.05
CA GLY A 24 10.66 -13.53 30.02
C GLY A 24 9.52 -12.64 29.51
N LEU A 25 8.87 -11.90 30.42
CA LEU A 25 7.86 -10.90 30.06
C LEU A 25 8.32 -9.47 30.33
N ILE A 26 9.36 -9.29 31.14
CA ILE A 26 9.92 -7.98 31.46
C ILE A 26 10.94 -7.63 30.39
N TRP A 27 10.73 -6.54 29.65
CA TRP A 27 11.66 -6.07 28.61
C TRP A 27 11.98 -7.13 27.53
N ASN A 28 11.03 -8.00 27.21
CA ASN A 28 11.20 -8.99 26.15
C ASN A 28 11.11 -8.31 24.77
N THR A 29 12.24 -7.84 24.26
CA THR A 29 12.35 -7.19 22.95
C THR A 29 12.16 -8.18 21.81
N ASP A 30 12.53 -9.45 21.99
CA ASP A 30 12.30 -10.53 21.01
C ASP A 30 10.79 -10.65 20.69
N LEU A 31 9.94 -10.67 21.72
CA LEU A 31 8.48 -10.64 21.55
C LEU A 31 7.99 -9.33 20.93
N MET A 32 8.48 -8.17 21.40
CA MET A 32 8.02 -6.88 20.88
C MET A 32 8.37 -6.70 19.40
N GLU A 33 9.60 -6.98 19.01
CA GLU A 33 10.06 -6.90 17.61
C GLU A 33 9.32 -7.90 16.72
N THR A 34 8.94 -9.08 17.25
CA THR A 34 8.10 -10.04 16.52
C THR A 34 6.69 -9.50 16.26
N LEU A 35 6.09 -8.77 17.21
CA LEU A 35 4.81 -8.10 17.01
C LEU A 35 4.93 -6.91 16.05
N GLU A 36 6.03 -6.17 16.11
CA GLU A 36 6.32 -5.09 15.16
C GLU A 36 6.51 -5.61 13.74
N TYR A 37 7.16 -6.78 13.59
CA TYR A 37 7.25 -7.47 12.32
C TYR A 37 5.85 -7.77 11.74
N ASP A 38 4.92 -8.28 12.53
CA ASP A 38 3.55 -8.60 12.07
C ASP A 38 2.81 -7.34 11.57
N ASN A 39 3.00 -6.21 12.26
CA ASN A 39 2.50 -4.91 11.79
C ASN A 39 3.13 -4.50 10.46
N LEU A 40 4.46 -4.61 10.34
CA LEU A 40 5.21 -4.12 9.19
C LEU A 40 4.99 -4.96 7.94
N ILE A 41 4.97 -6.29 8.06
CA ILE A 41 4.84 -7.18 6.90
C ILE A 41 3.48 -7.00 6.22
N ALA A 42 2.40 -6.84 6.99
CA ALA A 42 1.07 -6.55 6.45
C ALA A 42 1.06 -5.23 5.64
N GLN A 43 1.66 -4.16 6.19
CA GLN A 43 1.75 -2.87 5.49
C GLN A 43 2.63 -2.95 4.24
N ALA A 44 3.74 -3.68 4.29
CA ALA A 44 4.65 -3.85 3.15
C ALA A 44 3.96 -4.56 1.98
N VAL A 45 3.25 -5.67 2.24
CA VAL A 45 2.53 -6.42 1.20
C VAL A 45 1.41 -5.57 0.61
N VAL A 46 0.60 -4.89 1.44
CA VAL A 46 -0.46 -3.98 0.96
C VAL A 46 0.11 -2.88 0.07
N THR A 47 1.22 -2.28 0.47
CA THR A 47 1.86 -1.18 -0.27
C THR A 47 2.37 -1.64 -1.63
N ILE A 48 3.12 -2.73 -1.68
CA ILE A 48 3.73 -3.19 -2.94
C ILE A 48 2.68 -3.74 -3.92
N GLU A 49 1.64 -4.42 -3.42
CA GLU A 49 0.55 -4.93 -4.27
C GLU A 49 -0.29 -3.79 -4.82
N SER A 50 -0.58 -2.77 -4.01
CA SER A 50 -1.25 -1.55 -4.47
C SER A 50 -0.43 -0.83 -5.55
N GLY A 51 0.88 -0.72 -5.36
CA GLY A 51 1.79 -0.10 -6.34
C GLY A 51 1.91 -0.89 -7.63
N LEU A 52 1.97 -2.23 -7.54
CA LEU A 52 2.00 -3.12 -8.71
C LEU A 52 0.70 -3.02 -9.51
N ASN A 53 -0.45 -3.00 -8.83
CA ASN A 53 -1.76 -2.92 -9.48
C ASN A 53 -2.00 -1.54 -10.12
N ARG A 54 -1.40 -0.46 -9.59
CA ARG A 54 -1.54 0.88 -10.15
C ARG A 54 -0.63 1.08 -11.36
N THR A 55 -1.21 1.01 -12.55
CA THR A 55 -0.53 1.15 -13.85
C THR A 55 -0.59 2.59 -14.37
N GLU A 56 -0.09 3.54 -13.58
CA GLU A 56 0.17 4.94 -13.96
C GLU A 56 1.32 5.49 -13.11
N SER A 57 1.73 6.73 -13.39
CA SER A 57 2.60 7.51 -12.51
C SER A 57 1.89 8.76 -11.98
N ARG A 58 1.92 8.96 -10.66
CA ARG A 58 1.29 10.11 -10.00
C ARG A 58 2.00 10.46 -8.69
N GLY A 59 2.55 11.66 -8.61
CA GLY A 59 3.22 12.15 -7.41
C GLY A 59 4.44 11.30 -7.07
N ALA A 60 4.45 10.68 -5.89
CA ALA A 60 5.58 9.85 -5.43
C ALA A 60 5.57 8.42 -6.03
N HIS A 61 4.44 7.97 -6.59
CA HIS A 61 4.37 6.69 -7.29
C HIS A 61 4.77 6.90 -8.75
N ALA A 62 5.98 6.46 -9.11
CA ALA A 62 6.52 6.58 -10.46
C ALA A 62 6.87 5.19 -11.01
N ARG A 63 6.38 4.91 -12.22
CA ARG A 63 6.57 3.64 -12.92
C ARG A 63 7.18 3.90 -14.28
N GLU A 64 8.34 3.32 -14.54
CA GLU A 64 9.03 3.46 -15.83
C GLU A 64 8.23 2.84 -16.99
N ASP A 65 7.44 1.80 -16.72
CA ASP A 65 6.56 1.14 -17.69
C ASP A 65 5.19 1.79 -17.85
N TYR A 66 4.83 2.74 -16.97
CA TYR A 66 3.64 3.59 -17.06
C TYR A 66 3.99 5.01 -16.62
N PRO A 67 4.80 5.76 -17.40
CA PRO A 67 5.43 7.00 -16.97
C PRO A 67 4.44 8.17 -16.85
N ASP A 68 3.30 8.08 -17.53
CA ASP A 68 2.32 9.14 -17.61
C ASP A 68 1.22 9.01 -16.55
N ARG A 69 0.62 10.15 -16.24
CA ARG A 69 -0.58 10.23 -15.40
C ARG A 69 -1.81 9.86 -16.21
N ASP A 70 -2.69 9.05 -15.63
CA ASP A 70 -3.93 8.60 -16.27
C ASP A 70 -5.14 8.96 -15.41
N ASP A 71 -5.67 10.17 -15.64
CA ASP A 71 -6.85 10.67 -14.92
C ASP A 71 -8.14 9.93 -15.32
N ALA A 72 -8.20 9.30 -16.49
CA ALA A 72 -9.39 8.58 -16.94
C ALA A 72 -9.61 7.30 -16.14
N ASN A 73 -8.55 6.53 -15.87
CA ASN A 73 -8.66 5.24 -15.19
C ASN A 73 -8.24 5.28 -13.71
N TRP A 74 -7.39 6.23 -13.31
CA TRP A 74 -6.72 6.21 -12.00
C TRP A 74 -7.00 7.42 -11.11
N MET A 75 -7.96 8.28 -11.45
CA MET A 75 -8.46 9.34 -10.56
C MET A 75 -9.36 8.79 -9.43
N LYS A 76 -8.78 7.89 -8.64
CA LYS A 76 -9.41 7.10 -7.57
C LYS A 76 -8.40 6.76 -6.48
N HIS A 77 -8.89 6.62 -5.26
CA HIS A 77 -8.13 6.11 -4.13
C HIS A 77 -8.09 4.58 -4.19
N THR A 78 -6.90 4.00 -4.03
CA THR A 78 -6.76 2.58 -3.76
C THR A 78 -7.21 2.29 -2.34
N LEU A 79 -8.14 1.36 -2.18
CA LEU A 79 -8.52 0.77 -0.91
C LEU A 79 -7.97 -0.64 -0.87
N ALA A 80 -7.29 -1.02 0.21
CA ALA A 80 -6.67 -2.32 0.32
C ALA A 80 -6.87 -2.90 1.70
N TRP A 81 -7.13 -4.21 1.75
CA TRP A 81 -7.35 -4.96 2.99
C TRP A 81 -6.44 -6.18 3.01
N LYS A 82 -5.79 -6.40 4.16
CA LYS A 82 -5.04 -7.61 4.46
C LYS A 82 -5.61 -8.24 5.72
N ARG A 83 -6.23 -9.41 5.57
CA ARG A 83 -6.63 -10.25 6.71
C ARG A 83 -5.56 -11.33 6.95
N PRO A 84 -5.38 -11.81 8.19
CA PRO A 84 -4.46 -12.92 8.47
C PRO A 84 -4.76 -14.14 7.58
N GLY A 85 -3.72 -14.70 6.96
CA GLY A 85 -3.84 -15.87 6.06
C GLY A 85 -4.49 -15.60 4.69
N GLU A 86 -4.95 -14.38 4.43
CA GLU A 86 -5.55 -14.02 3.14
C GLU A 86 -4.59 -13.18 2.27
N GLN A 87 -4.83 -13.22 0.96
CA GLN A 87 -4.18 -12.31 0.01
C GLN A 87 -4.72 -10.88 0.14
N VAL A 88 -3.98 -9.90 -0.35
CA VAL A 88 -4.45 -8.51 -0.37
C VAL A 88 -5.67 -8.39 -1.27
N GLN A 89 -6.75 -7.86 -0.73
CA GLN A 89 -7.92 -7.47 -1.49
C GLN A 89 -7.80 -6.00 -1.84
N ILE A 90 -8.01 -5.65 -3.11
CA ILE A 90 -7.94 -4.27 -3.60
C ILE A 90 -9.29 -3.88 -4.18
N ASP A 91 -9.75 -2.68 -3.80
CA ASP A 91 -10.88 -2.00 -4.40
C ASP A 91 -10.55 -0.51 -4.55
N TYR A 92 -11.49 0.27 -5.06
CA TYR A 92 -11.29 1.67 -5.34
C TYR A 92 -12.49 2.51 -4.93
N ARG A 93 -12.21 3.75 -4.51
CA ARG A 93 -13.25 4.77 -4.38
C ARG A 93 -12.88 6.01 -5.19
N PRO A 94 -13.87 6.70 -5.80
CA PRO A 94 -13.59 7.91 -6.56
C PRO A 94 -13.02 9.01 -5.66
N VAL A 95 -12.21 9.89 -6.26
CA VAL A 95 -11.85 11.16 -5.62
C VAL A 95 -13.04 12.11 -5.69
N HIS A 96 -13.24 12.91 -4.65
CA HIS A 96 -14.28 13.94 -4.65
C HIS A 96 -13.85 15.09 -5.56
N ASN A 97 -14.72 15.46 -6.50
CA ASN A 97 -14.51 16.53 -7.48
C ASN A 97 -15.36 17.78 -7.18
N TYR A 98 -15.68 18.01 -5.90
CA TYR A 98 -16.52 19.10 -5.44
C TYR A 98 -15.92 19.78 -4.21
N THR A 99 -16.27 21.04 -4.01
CA THR A 99 -15.93 21.86 -2.85
C THR A 99 -17.09 21.86 -1.84
N MET A 100 -16.85 22.30 -0.60
CA MET A 100 -17.90 22.39 0.43
C MET A 100 -18.72 23.69 0.34
N SER A 101 -18.27 24.68 -0.45
CA SER A 101 -18.95 25.95 -0.71
C SER A 101 -18.68 26.43 -2.14
N ASP A 102 -19.44 27.43 -2.56
CA ASP A 102 -19.32 28.08 -3.88
C ASP A 102 -18.27 29.21 -3.90
N ASP A 103 -17.56 29.44 -2.80
CA ASP A 103 -16.54 30.50 -2.69
C ASP A 103 -15.37 30.27 -3.67
N ILE A 104 -15.12 29.01 -4.03
CA ILE A 104 -14.12 28.62 -5.01
C ILE A 104 -14.62 27.45 -5.86
N ALA A 105 -14.45 27.56 -7.18
CA ALA A 105 -14.76 26.47 -8.10
C ALA A 105 -13.78 25.30 -7.95
N TYR A 106 -14.23 24.09 -8.28
CA TYR A 106 -13.36 22.91 -8.35
C TYR A 106 -12.19 23.15 -9.31
N ILE A 107 -10.98 22.82 -8.86
CA ILE A 107 -9.77 22.93 -9.68
C ILE A 107 -9.61 21.63 -10.46
N GLU A 108 -9.92 21.69 -11.75
CA GLU A 108 -9.77 20.55 -12.65
C GLU A 108 -8.31 20.06 -12.71
N PRO A 109 -8.07 18.73 -12.80
CA PRO A 109 -6.73 18.19 -12.92
C PRO A 109 -6.01 18.72 -14.16
N LYS A 110 -4.84 19.32 -13.96
CA LYS A 110 -3.92 19.73 -15.04
C LYS A 110 -2.58 19.05 -14.89
N ALA A 111 -1.87 18.82 -15.98
CA ALA A 111 -0.51 18.28 -15.94
C ALA A 111 0.35 19.13 -15.01
N ARG A 112 1.09 18.48 -14.11
CA ARG A 112 1.95 19.16 -13.12
C ARG A 112 3.36 19.22 -13.68
N VAL A 113 3.82 20.42 -14.05
CA VAL A 113 5.18 20.71 -14.50
C VAL A 113 5.76 21.72 -13.50
N TYR A 114 7.02 21.51 -13.07
CA TYR A 114 7.72 22.37 -12.12
C TYR A 114 8.75 23.25 -12.81
#